data_AF-A0A7W1EP07-F1
#
_entry.id   AF-A0A7W1EP07-F1
#
_cell.length_a   1.000
_cell.length_b   1.000
_cell.length_c   1.000
_cell.angle_alpha   90.00
_cell.angle_beta   90.00
_cell.angle_gamma   90.00
#
_symmetry.space_group_name_H-M   'P 1'
#
loop_
_entity.id
_entity.type
_entity.pdbx_description
1 polymer ?
#
loop_
_entity_poly.entity_id
_entity_poly.type
_entity_poly.pdbx_seq_one_letter_code
_entity_poly.pdbx_strand_id
1 'polypeptide(L)'
;MRARLLVAALLLVMPSALAAQAASREHTSRDLERLARGERITGLPSVDSVTAGARAIAAGTTVHGTIVARGPVDVSGRVEGSVVSLAGDVIVHGGGVVTGDALAVSGRVVADSG
;
A
#
# COMPACT_ATOMS: atom_id res chain seq x y z
N MET A 1 -14.74 59.51 4.55
CA MET A 1 -13.33 59.19 4.22
C MET A 1 -12.80 58.08 5.15
N ARG A 2 -13.36 56.85 5.12
CA ARG A 2 -12.97 55.74 6.03
C ARG A 2 -13.12 54.33 5.43
N ALA A 3 -13.19 54.21 4.09
CA ALA A 3 -13.47 52.93 3.41
C ALA A 3 -12.35 52.51 2.44
N ARG A 4 -11.10 52.89 2.71
CA ARG A 4 -9.93 52.56 1.86
C ARG A 4 -8.85 51.74 2.56
N LEU A 5 -9.01 51.42 3.84
CA LEU A 5 -7.97 50.80 4.66
C LEU A 5 -8.12 49.28 4.87
N LEU A 6 -9.20 48.65 4.42
CA LEU A 6 -9.45 47.22 4.66
C LEU A 6 -9.06 46.28 3.49
N VAL A 7 -8.74 46.81 2.31
CA VAL A 7 -8.38 45.97 1.14
C VAL A 7 -6.87 45.64 1.11
N ALA A 8 -6.03 46.42 1.79
CA ALA A 8 -4.57 46.25 1.75
C ALA A 8 -4.05 45.09 2.63
N ALA A 9 -4.83 44.60 3.60
CA ALA A 9 -4.41 43.54 4.51
C ALA A 9 -4.60 42.12 3.95
N LEU A 10 -5.42 41.94 2.90
CA LEU A 10 -5.71 40.61 2.31
C LEU A 10 -4.73 40.22 1.18
N LEU A 11 -3.90 41.15 0.71
CA LEU A 11 -2.90 40.93 -0.35
C LEU A 11 -1.52 40.48 0.19
N LEU A 12 -1.31 40.49 1.51
CA LEU A 12 -0.01 40.15 2.12
C LEU A 12 0.14 38.67 2.52
N VAL A 13 -0.95 37.88 2.52
CA VAL A 13 -0.96 36.45 2.96
C VAL A 13 -0.88 35.47 1.77
N MET A 14 -1.13 35.95 0.56
CA MET A 14 -1.12 35.14 -0.66
C MET A 14 0.25 34.55 -1.07
N PRO A 15 1.40 35.23 -0.90
CA PRO A 15 2.68 34.64 -1.29
C PRO A 15 3.08 33.45 -0.40
N SER A 16 2.73 33.49 0.88
CA SER A 16 3.04 32.43 1.84
C SER A 16 2.27 31.13 1.60
N ALA A 17 1.00 31.23 1.17
CA ALA A 17 0.21 30.04 0.84
C ALA A 17 0.74 29.34 -0.42
N LEU A 18 1.19 30.11 -1.42
CA LEU A 18 1.77 29.56 -2.64
C LEU A 18 3.16 28.95 -2.40
N ALA A 19 3.99 29.59 -1.57
CA ALA A 19 5.29 29.06 -1.16
C ALA A 19 5.17 27.77 -0.32
N ALA A 20 4.19 27.70 0.58
CA ALA A 20 3.90 26.50 1.36
C ALA A 20 3.45 25.33 0.45
N GLN A 21 2.64 25.61 -0.57
CA GLN A 21 2.23 24.58 -1.55
C GLN A 21 3.39 24.10 -2.43
N ALA A 22 4.30 25.00 -2.83
CA ALA A 22 5.50 24.64 -3.59
C ALA A 22 6.43 23.73 -2.78
N ALA A 23 6.71 24.08 -1.52
CA ALA A 23 7.53 23.26 -0.63
C ALA A 23 6.91 21.87 -0.35
N SER A 24 5.59 21.80 -0.17
CA SER A 24 4.89 20.53 0.09
C SER A 24 4.90 19.58 -1.13
N ARG A 25 4.81 20.11 -2.35
CA ARG A 25 4.93 19.30 -3.58
C ARG A 25 6.34 18.73 -3.71
N GLU A 26 7.36 19.53 -3.42
CA GLU A 26 8.74 19.09 -3.53
C GLU A 26 9.10 18.02 -2.50
N HIS A 27 8.61 18.13 -1.26
CA HIS A 27 8.71 17.05 -0.27
C HIS A 27 8.01 15.76 -0.75
N THR A 28 6.80 15.86 -1.28
CA THR A 28 6.05 14.70 -1.80
C THR A 28 6.79 14.02 -2.97
N SER A 29 7.34 14.80 -3.90
CA SER A 29 8.14 14.29 -5.01
C SER A 29 9.40 13.58 -4.53
N ARG A 30 10.12 14.15 -3.56
CA ARG A 30 11.32 13.52 -2.98
C ARG A 30 10.99 12.21 -2.26
N ASP A 31 9.90 12.16 -1.52
CA ASP A 31 9.47 10.93 -0.86
C ASP A 31 9.12 9.85 -1.89
N LEU A 32 8.39 10.19 -2.96
CA LEU A 32 8.10 9.25 -4.06
C LEU A 32 9.36 8.75 -4.78
N GLU A 33 10.38 9.59 -4.98
CA GLU A 33 11.66 9.19 -5.55
C GLU A 33 12.47 8.26 -4.63
N ARG A 34 12.31 8.39 -3.30
CA ARG A 34 12.92 7.49 -2.32
C ARG A 34 12.24 6.13 -2.34
N LEU A 35 10.90 6.12 -2.42
CA LEU A 35 10.13 4.90 -2.66
C LEU A 35 10.56 4.19 -3.95
N ALA A 36 10.67 4.93 -5.05
CA ALA A 36 11.03 4.38 -6.36
C ALA A 36 12.44 3.75 -6.39
N ARG A 37 13.36 4.25 -5.55
CA ARG A 37 14.71 3.70 -5.36
C ARG A 37 14.76 2.51 -4.39
N GLY A 38 13.61 2.05 -3.87
CA GLY A 38 13.53 0.88 -2.99
C GLY A 38 13.94 1.16 -1.54
N GLU A 39 13.96 2.43 -1.12
CA GLU A 39 14.22 2.79 0.27
C GLU A 39 13.02 2.34 1.14
N ARG A 40 13.29 1.58 2.21
CA ARG A 40 12.26 1.12 3.15
C ARG A 40 11.52 2.33 3.71
N ILE A 41 10.22 2.41 3.42
CA ILE A 41 9.35 3.41 4.00
C ILE A 41 9.04 3.01 5.43
N THR A 42 9.35 3.88 6.38
CA THR A 42 8.89 3.76 7.77
C THR A 42 7.36 3.75 7.79
N GLY A 43 6.76 2.61 8.16
CA GLY A 43 5.31 2.41 8.21
C GLY A 43 4.78 1.30 7.30
N LEU A 44 5.60 0.77 6.39
CA LEU A 44 5.28 -0.46 5.65
C LEU A 44 6.04 -1.66 6.24
N PRO A 45 5.38 -2.82 6.45
CA PRO A 45 6.08 -4.01 6.90
C PRO A 45 7.16 -4.42 5.90
N SER A 46 8.30 -4.88 6.40
CA SER A 46 9.35 -5.49 5.59
C SER A 46 8.74 -6.69 4.88
N VAL A 47 8.60 -6.60 3.56
CA VAL A 47 7.98 -7.68 2.80
C VAL A 47 9.03 -8.76 2.56
N ASP A 48 8.91 -9.90 3.25
CA ASP A 48 9.86 -11.00 3.11
C ASP A 48 9.88 -11.59 1.68
N SER A 49 8.82 -11.37 0.90
CA SER A 49 8.86 -11.56 -0.55
C SER A 49 7.80 -10.73 -1.28
N VAL A 50 8.22 -9.90 -2.25
CA VAL A 50 7.33 -9.31 -3.25
C VAL A 50 7.50 -10.10 -4.54
N THR A 51 6.45 -10.80 -4.99
CA THR A 51 6.44 -11.48 -6.29
C THR A 51 5.66 -10.64 -7.30
N ALA A 52 6.25 -10.40 -8.47
CA ALA A 52 5.51 -9.83 -9.60
C ALA A 52 4.67 -10.93 -10.26
N GLY A 53 3.37 -10.71 -10.41
CA GLY A 53 2.44 -11.68 -11.00
C GLY A 53 1.71 -12.55 -9.98
N ALA A 54 1.06 -13.58 -10.50
CA ALA A 54 0.29 -14.54 -9.70
C ALA A 54 1.20 -15.37 -8.78
N ARG A 55 0.67 -15.76 -7.62
CA ARG A 55 1.39 -16.57 -6.64
C ARG A 55 0.53 -17.75 -6.20
N ALA A 56 1.10 -18.95 -6.21
CA ALA A 56 0.46 -20.15 -5.66
C ALA A 56 1.28 -20.71 -4.50
N ILE A 57 0.62 -20.98 -3.38
CA ILE A 57 1.18 -21.70 -2.23
C ILE A 57 0.61 -23.10 -2.26
N ALA A 58 1.40 -24.05 -2.75
CA ALA A 58 0.99 -25.43 -2.94
C ALA A 58 0.72 -26.13 -1.60
N ALA A 59 -0.16 -27.13 -1.63
CA ALA A 59 -0.42 -27.98 -0.47
C ALA A 59 0.86 -28.64 0.07
N GLY A 60 0.94 -28.81 1.39
CA GLY A 60 2.15 -29.31 2.07
C GLY A 60 3.31 -28.31 2.16
N THR A 61 3.17 -27.11 1.59
CA THR A 61 4.17 -26.05 1.71
C THR A 61 3.82 -25.13 2.88
N THR A 62 4.82 -24.77 3.69
CA THR A 62 4.69 -23.71 4.70
C THR A 62 5.55 -22.53 4.27
N VAL A 63 4.95 -21.35 4.20
CA VAL A 63 5.65 -20.09 3.98
C VAL A 63 5.52 -19.25 5.23
N HIS A 64 6.66 -18.75 5.73
CA HIS A 64 6.69 -17.85 6.88
C HIS A 64 6.81 -16.40 6.40
N GLY A 65 6.17 -15.48 7.12
CA GLY A 65 6.27 -14.05 6.86
C GLY A 65 5.20 -13.51 5.91
N THR A 66 5.37 -12.25 5.50
CA THR A 66 4.37 -11.55 4.68
C THR A 66 4.61 -11.81 3.20
N ILE A 67 3.56 -12.28 2.50
CA ILE A 67 3.57 -12.51 1.06
C ILE A 67 2.83 -11.35 0.40
N VAL A 68 3.48 -10.67 -0.55
CA VAL A 68 2.81 -9.67 -1.41
C VAL A 68 2.95 -10.09 -2.85
N ALA A 69 1.82 -10.18 -3.55
CA ALA A 69 1.76 -10.48 -4.98
C ALA A 69 1.06 -9.36 -5.76
N ARG A 70 1.57 -9.06 -6.96
CA ARG A 70 0.87 -8.18 -7.92
C ARG A 70 0.11 -9.05 -8.92
N GLY A 71 -1.06 -9.52 -8.49
CA GLY A 71 -1.88 -10.50 -9.19
C GLY A 71 -2.56 -11.45 -8.20
N PRO A 72 -3.33 -12.44 -8.70
CA PRO A 72 -4.07 -13.35 -7.83
C PRO A 72 -3.15 -14.22 -6.97
N VAL A 73 -3.62 -14.59 -5.78
CA VAL A 73 -2.94 -15.49 -4.86
C VAL A 73 -3.81 -16.69 -4.55
N ASP A 74 -3.32 -17.89 -4.86
CA ASP A 74 -3.95 -19.16 -4.52
C ASP A 74 -3.23 -19.80 -3.34
N VAL A 75 -3.96 -20.14 -2.28
CA VAL A 75 -3.41 -20.75 -1.07
C VAL A 75 -4.05 -22.11 -0.85
N SER A 76 -3.29 -23.18 -1.12
CA SER A 76 -3.64 -24.56 -0.76
C SER A 76 -2.73 -25.12 0.34
N GLY A 77 -1.63 -24.42 0.66
CA GLY A 77 -0.72 -24.74 1.75
C GLY A 77 -0.92 -23.86 2.99
N ARG A 78 0.13 -23.72 3.81
CA ARG A 78 0.12 -22.94 5.04
C ARG A 78 0.94 -21.66 4.89
N VAL A 79 0.36 -20.53 5.27
CA VAL A 79 1.04 -19.25 5.40
C VAL A 79 1.03 -18.84 6.87
N GLU A 80 2.22 -18.83 7.47
CA GLU A 80 2.46 -18.34 8.82
C GLU A 80 2.84 -16.87 8.76
N GLY A 81 1.82 -16.04 8.51
CA GLY A 81 1.96 -14.62 8.25
C GLY A 81 0.77 -14.09 7.46
N SER A 82 0.93 -12.91 6.87
CA SER A 82 -0.13 -12.22 6.12
C SER A 82 0.04 -12.40 4.62
N VAL A 83 -1.07 -12.43 3.90
CA VAL A 83 -1.14 -12.51 2.44
C VAL A 83 -1.79 -11.25 1.89
N VAL A 84 -1.11 -10.59 0.96
CA VAL A 84 -1.62 -9.40 0.27
C VAL A 84 -1.58 -9.61 -1.24
N SER A 85 -2.74 -9.51 -1.87
CA SER A 85 -2.87 -9.42 -3.32
C SER A 85 -3.13 -7.97 -3.75
N LEU A 86 -2.36 -7.49 -4.71
CA LEU A 86 -2.56 -6.21 -5.38
C LEU A 86 -3.10 -6.45 -6.79
N ALA A 87 -4.28 -5.91 -7.09
CA ALA A 87 -4.97 -6.09 -8.37
C ALA A 87 -5.27 -7.58 -8.69
N GLY A 88 -5.72 -8.33 -7.68
CA GLY A 88 -6.11 -9.72 -7.81
C GLY A 88 -6.91 -10.21 -6.60
N ASP A 89 -7.43 -11.42 -6.72
CA ASP A 89 -8.14 -12.10 -5.65
C ASP A 89 -7.17 -12.91 -4.77
N VAL A 90 -7.50 -13.10 -3.50
CA VAL A 90 -6.87 -14.08 -2.61
C VAL A 90 -7.85 -15.23 -2.44
N ILE A 91 -7.50 -16.43 -2.92
CA ILE A 91 -8.34 -17.62 -2.81
C ILE A 91 -7.65 -18.60 -1.87
N VAL A 92 -8.27 -18.86 -0.72
CA VAL A 92 -7.83 -19.89 0.21
C VAL A 92 -8.67 -21.14 -0.04
N HIS A 93 -8.04 -22.15 -0.64
CA HIS A 93 -8.65 -23.43 -0.99
C HIS A 93 -8.80 -24.33 0.23
N GLY A 94 -9.57 -25.41 0.10
CA GLY A 94 -9.70 -26.46 1.13
C GLY A 94 -8.35 -27.00 1.58
N GLY A 95 -8.08 -26.97 2.89
CA GLY A 95 -6.80 -27.35 3.49
C GLY A 95 -5.75 -26.22 3.51
N GLY A 96 -6.00 -25.11 2.80
CA GLY A 96 -5.21 -23.90 2.88
C GLY A 96 -5.43 -23.18 4.22
N VAL A 97 -4.35 -22.64 4.79
CA VAL A 97 -4.40 -21.90 6.07
C VAL A 97 -3.56 -20.65 5.97
N VAL A 98 -4.14 -19.50 6.34
CA VAL A 98 -3.43 -18.25 6.57
C VAL A 98 -3.62 -17.89 8.04
N THR A 99 -2.53 -17.78 8.79
CA THR A 99 -2.60 -17.50 10.23
C THR A 99 -2.65 -16.02 10.57
N GLY A 100 -2.21 -15.16 9.64
CA GLY A 100 -2.29 -13.71 9.75
C GLY A 100 -3.44 -13.13 8.93
N ASP A 101 -3.24 -11.92 8.42
CA ASP A 101 -4.26 -11.21 7.64
C ASP A 101 -4.28 -11.68 6.19
N ALA A 102 -5.48 -11.68 5.58
CA ALA A 102 -5.65 -11.82 4.14
C ALA A 102 -6.25 -10.51 3.60
N LEU A 103 -5.55 -9.85 2.67
CA LEU A 103 -5.96 -8.59 2.06
C LEU A 103 -5.92 -8.67 0.54
N ALA A 104 -7.01 -8.28 -0.11
CA ALA A 104 -7.08 -8.10 -1.55
C ALA A 104 -7.35 -6.63 -1.86
N VAL A 105 -6.43 -5.97 -2.56
CA VAL A 105 -6.60 -4.59 -3.04
C VAL A 105 -7.11 -4.64 -4.48
N SER A 106 -8.28 -4.06 -4.72
CA SER A 106 -9.00 -4.14 -6.01
C SER A 106 -9.37 -5.56 -6.42
N GLY A 107 -9.64 -6.43 -5.45
CA GLY A 107 -10.10 -7.80 -5.64
C GLY A 107 -10.90 -8.28 -4.42
N ARG A 108 -11.00 -9.59 -4.24
CA ARG A 108 -11.74 -10.22 -3.15
C ARG A 108 -10.90 -11.25 -2.42
N VAL A 109 -11.20 -11.44 -1.14
CA VAL A 109 -10.72 -12.58 -0.37
C VAL A 109 -11.82 -13.61 -0.34
N VAL A 110 -11.53 -14.82 -0.83
CA VAL A 110 -12.47 -15.95 -0.92
C VAL A 110 -11.89 -17.12 -0.14
N ALA A 111 -12.65 -17.63 0.80
CA ALA A 111 -12.37 -18.92 1.44
C ALA A 111 -13.20 -19.99 0.72
N ASP A 112 -12.58 -20.72 -0.19
CA ASP A 112 -13.18 -21.83 -0.92
C ASP A 112 -12.89 -23.14 -0.18
N SER A 113 -13.69 -23.41 0.85
CA SER A 113 -13.47 -24.54 1.76
C SER A 113 -14.27 -25.81 1.40
N GLY A 114 -15.07 -25.75 0.33
CA GLY A 114 -16.03 -26.81 -0.02
C GLY A 114 -17.32 -26.74 0.79
#